data_AF-A0A8T4JEI1-F1
#
_entry.id   AF-A0A8T4JEI1-F1
#
_cell.length_a   1.000
_cell.length_b   1.000
_cell.length_c   1.000
_cell.angle_alpha   90.00
_cell.angle_beta   90.00
_cell.angle_gamma   90.00
#
_symmetry.space_group_name_H-M   'P 1'
#
loop_
_entity.id
_entity.type
_entity.pdbx_description
1 polymer ?
#
loop_
_entity_poly.entity_id
_entity_poly.type
_entity_poly.pdbx_seq_one_letter_code
_entity_poly.pdbx_strand_id
1 'polypeptide(L)'
;MNKIVILLAAIVLVAATVFTGGFGLFGPSGNAIAGGSYTIPLSDISGTAKFYEHQSGGTTITFFVVKASDGTIKTGFDACDVCYSTKKGYRQEGEYMVCNNCGNKYPIVELGTENKRPGGCWPGYLPSRIEGENIVIQNSDLEEGKWRF
;
A
#
# COMPACT_ATOMS: atom_id res chain seq x y z
N MET A 1 21.67 -28.95 -43.17
CA MET A 1 21.63 -27.94 -42.10
C MET A 1 20.25 -27.99 -41.45
N ASN A 2 20.19 -28.53 -40.23
CA ASN A 2 18.95 -28.94 -39.58
C ASN A 2 18.04 -27.76 -39.24
N LYS A 3 16.75 -27.88 -39.58
CA LYS A 3 15.67 -26.95 -39.21
C LYS A 3 15.59 -26.67 -37.69
N ILE A 4 16.15 -27.56 -36.87
CA ILE A 4 16.27 -27.45 -35.41
C ILE A 4 17.19 -26.28 -34.98
N VAL A 5 18.23 -25.95 -35.77
CA VAL A 5 19.16 -24.86 -35.42
C VAL A 5 18.54 -23.48 -35.64
N ILE A 6 17.62 -23.35 -36.60
CA ILE A 6 16.92 -22.08 -36.90
C ILE A 6 15.87 -21.77 -35.82
N LEU A 7 15.22 -22.79 -35.25
CA LEU A 7 14.24 -22.62 -34.17
C LEU A 7 14.89 -22.17 -32.84
N LEU A 8 16.09 -22.65 -32.52
CA LEU A 8 16.82 -22.22 -31.32
C LEU A 8 17.37 -20.79 -31.47
N ALA A 9 17.78 -20.38 -32.67
CA ALA A 9 18.23 -19.00 -32.92
C ALA A 9 17.08 -17.98 -32.83
N ALA A 10 15.84 -18.37 -33.17
CA ALA A 10 14.66 -17.51 -33.05
C ALA A 10 14.15 -17.36 -31.59
N ILE A 11 14.39 -18.35 -30.73
CA ILE A 11 13.96 -18.30 -29.32
C ILE A 11 14.91 -17.44 -28.46
N VAL A 12 16.18 -17.34 -28.83
CA VAL A 12 17.17 -16.54 -28.09
C VAL A 12 17.07 -15.02 -28.39
N LEU A 13 16.39 -14.62 -29.48
CA LEU A 13 16.24 -13.20 -29.87
C LEU A 13 14.99 -12.50 -29.33
N VAL A 14 14.12 -13.19 -28.56
CA VAL A 14 12.97 -12.57 -27.88
C VAL A 14 13.27 -12.23 -26.42
N ALA A 15 14.45 -12.57 -25.91
CA ALA A 15 14.82 -12.39 -24.50
C ALA A 15 15.53 -11.05 -24.17
N ALA A 16 15.49 -10.04 -25.04
CA ALA A 16 16.32 -8.83 -24.91
C ALA A 16 15.59 -7.49 -25.02
N THR A 17 14.29 -7.41 -24.72
CA THR A 17 13.56 -6.10 -24.73
C THR A 17 12.60 -5.89 -23.55
N VAL A 18 12.89 -6.41 -22.35
CA VAL A 18 12.12 -6.02 -21.15
C VAL A 18 13.04 -5.94 -19.93
N PHE A 19 14.06 -5.09 -19.98
CA PHE A 19 14.82 -4.74 -18.77
C PHE A 19 15.34 -3.30 -18.85
N THR A 20 14.41 -2.35 -18.76
CA THR A 20 14.70 -0.97 -18.37
C THR A 20 13.56 -0.44 -17.50
N GLY A 21 13.77 -0.45 -16.18
CA GLY A 21 13.18 0.49 -15.22
C GLY A 21 11.80 0.17 -14.61
N GLY A 22 11.80 -0.11 -13.29
CA GLY A 22 10.70 0.14 -12.32
C GLY A 22 9.44 -0.71 -12.48
N PHE A 23 9.22 -1.79 -11.74
CA PHE A 23 8.74 -1.77 -10.34
C PHE A 23 8.01 -0.46 -9.95
N GLY A 24 6.68 -0.47 -10.09
CA GLY A 24 5.76 0.53 -9.53
C GLY A 24 4.94 1.30 -10.58
N LEU A 25 3.92 0.69 -11.21
CA LEU A 25 3.01 1.45 -12.10
C LEU A 25 1.52 1.07 -12.02
N PHE A 26 1.10 0.20 -11.10
CA PHE A 26 -0.33 -0.07 -10.88
C PHE A 26 -0.67 -0.15 -9.38
N GLY A 27 -0.41 0.93 -8.66
CA GLY A 27 -1.19 1.23 -7.46
C GLY A 27 -2.56 1.77 -7.90
N PRO A 28 -3.69 1.34 -7.31
CA PRO A 28 -4.99 1.92 -7.61
C PRO A 28 -4.95 3.43 -7.43
N SER A 29 -5.26 4.15 -8.51
CA SER A 29 -5.45 5.59 -8.51
C SER A 29 -6.74 5.91 -7.75
N GLY A 30 -6.64 6.05 -6.43
CA GLY A 30 -7.62 6.87 -5.70
C GLY A 30 -7.58 8.25 -6.34
N ASN A 31 -8.72 8.74 -6.82
CA ASN A 31 -8.80 10.07 -7.41
C ASN A 31 -8.50 11.11 -6.32
N ALA A 32 -7.24 11.48 -6.18
CA ALA A 32 -6.85 12.66 -5.42
C ALA A 32 -7.45 13.85 -6.18
N ILE A 33 -8.54 14.40 -5.66
CA ILE A 33 -9.07 15.66 -6.17
C ILE A 33 -8.00 16.72 -5.84
N ALA A 34 -7.83 17.72 -6.69
CA ALA A 34 -6.92 18.85 -6.50
C ALA A 34 -7.26 19.74 -5.27
N GLY A 35 -7.85 19.18 -4.21
CA GLY A 35 -8.44 19.82 -3.04
C GLY A 35 -8.14 19.12 -1.71
N GLY A 36 -7.03 18.38 -1.59
CA GLY A 36 -6.43 18.08 -0.28
C GLY A 36 -6.85 16.79 0.42
N SER A 37 -7.50 15.85 -0.26
CA SER A 37 -7.81 14.52 0.28
C SER A 37 -7.90 13.44 -0.80
N TYR A 38 -7.79 12.18 -0.36
CA TYR A 38 -8.17 10.99 -1.12
C TYR A 38 -9.61 10.62 -0.78
N THR A 39 -10.44 10.51 -1.81
CA THR A 39 -11.83 10.03 -1.71
C THR A 39 -11.92 8.71 -2.45
N ILE A 40 -12.19 7.63 -1.73
CA ILE A 40 -12.23 6.26 -2.28
C ILE A 40 -13.65 5.70 -2.08
N PRO A 41 -14.35 5.29 -3.15
CA PRO A 41 -15.66 4.66 -3.04
C PRO A 41 -15.59 3.40 -2.17
N LEU A 42 -16.54 3.24 -1.25
CA LEU A 42 -16.64 2.05 -0.41
C LEU A 42 -16.88 0.76 -1.22
N SER A 43 -17.46 0.91 -2.42
CA SER A 43 -17.62 -0.17 -3.42
C SER A 43 -16.29 -0.71 -3.93
N ASP A 44 -15.25 0.13 -3.95
CA ASP A 44 -13.95 -0.24 -4.49
C ASP A 44 -13.07 -0.92 -3.43
N ILE A 45 -13.53 -0.98 -2.17
CA ILE A 45 -12.78 -1.53 -1.05
C ILE A 45 -13.25 -2.96 -0.77
N SER A 46 -12.30 -3.88 -0.76
CA SER A 46 -12.52 -5.30 -0.56
C SER A 46 -11.77 -5.82 0.67
N GLY A 47 -11.94 -7.11 0.98
CA GLY A 47 -11.13 -7.80 1.99
C GLY A 47 -9.65 -7.89 1.64
N THR A 48 -9.26 -7.62 0.39
CA THR A 48 -7.87 -7.49 -0.04
C THR A 48 -7.44 -6.02 0.03
N ALA A 49 -6.35 -5.77 0.75
CA ALA A 49 -5.75 -4.47 0.94
C ALA A 49 -5.25 -3.90 -0.38
N LYS A 50 -5.62 -2.65 -0.62
CA LYS A 50 -5.12 -1.85 -1.73
C LYS A 50 -4.11 -0.85 -1.19
N PHE A 51 -2.93 -0.80 -1.80
CA PHE A 51 -1.86 0.13 -1.45
C PHE A 51 -1.88 1.32 -2.40
N TYR A 52 -1.65 2.50 -1.83
CA TYR A 52 -1.72 3.78 -2.51
C TYR A 52 -0.44 4.57 -2.23
N GLU A 53 -0.10 5.46 -3.15
CA GLU A 53 1.05 6.35 -3.04
C GLU A 53 0.61 7.82 -3.03
N HIS A 54 1.26 8.60 -2.19
CA HIS A 54 1.13 10.05 -2.13
C HIS A 54 2.50 10.70 -2.25
N GLN A 55 2.64 11.65 -3.16
CA GLN A 55 3.88 12.40 -3.33
C GLN A 55 3.82 13.70 -2.55
N SER A 56 4.77 13.88 -1.63
CA SER A 56 4.92 15.09 -0.83
C SER A 56 6.36 15.55 -0.82
N GLY A 57 6.66 16.69 -1.44
CA GLY A 57 7.97 17.34 -1.35
C GLY A 57 9.16 16.41 -1.60
N GLY A 58 9.04 15.51 -2.60
CA GLY A 58 10.08 14.53 -2.96
C GLY A 58 10.06 13.21 -2.16
N THR A 59 9.17 13.07 -1.18
CA THR A 59 8.96 11.83 -0.43
C THR A 59 7.70 11.12 -0.93
N THR A 60 7.81 9.83 -1.21
CA THR A 60 6.67 8.96 -1.50
C THR A 60 6.16 8.35 -0.20
N ILE A 61 4.93 8.68 0.16
CA ILE A 61 4.21 8.17 1.33
C ILE A 61 3.31 7.04 0.85
N THR A 62 3.54 5.82 1.32
CA THR A 62 2.71 4.65 1.01
C THR A 62 1.72 4.37 2.14
N PHE A 63 0.47 4.07 1.80
CA PHE A 63 -0.57 3.69 2.75
C PHE A 63 -1.48 2.63 2.15
N PHE A 64 -2.29 1.97 2.97
CA PHE A 64 -3.24 0.96 2.52
C PHE A 64 -4.64 1.19 3.05
N VAL A 65 -5.61 0.65 2.31
CA VAL A 65 -7.04 0.62 2.67
C VAL A 65 -7.56 -0.80 2.49
N VAL A 66 -8.27 -1.32 3.48
CA VAL A 66 -8.80 -2.69 3.48
C VAL A 66 -10.11 -2.80 4.26
N LYS A 67 -11.03 -3.68 3.85
CA LYS A 67 -12.24 -4.03 4.61
C LYS A 67 -11.93 -5.21 5.51
N ALA A 68 -12.08 -5.04 6.82
CA ALA A 68 -11.90 -6.11 7.80
C ALA A 68 -13.07 -7.12 7.76
N SER A 69 -12.90 -8.27 8.40
CA SER A 69 -13.92 -9.32 8.52
C SER A 69 -15.23 -8.87 9.16
N ASP A 70 -15.19 -7.85 10.02
CA ASP A 70 -16.39 -7.26 10.66
C ASP A 70 -17.09 -6.21 9.76
N GLY A 71 -16.60 -6.01 8.54
CA GLY A 71 -17.12 -5.05 7.58
C GLY A 71 -16.58 -3.62 7.76
N THR A 72 -15.82 -3.34 8.82
CA THR A 72 -15.22 -2.02 9.03
C THR A 72 -14.09 -1.75 8.02
N ILE A 73 -13.94 -0.50 7.60
CA ILE A 73 -12.83 -0.09 6.72
C ILE A 73 -11.66 0.38 7.55
N LYS A 74 -10.48 -0.12 7.22
CA LYS A 74 -9.23 0.13 7.93
C LYS A 74 -8.24 0.83 7.03
N THR A 75 -7.54 1.79 7.60
CA THR A 75 -6.48 2.57 6.95
C THR A 75 -5.22 2.51 7.80
N GLY A 76 -4.06 2.51 7.16
CA GLY A 76 -2.78 2.55 7.83
C GLY A 76 -1.66 2.92 6.89
N PHE A 77 -0.59 3.50 7.43
CA PHE A 77 0.64 3.69 6.68
C PHE A 77 1.30 2.34 6.43
N ASP A 78 1.91 2.20 5.26
CA ASP A 78 2.78 1.08 4.91
C ASP A 78 4.20 1.28 5.52
N ALA A 79 4.22 1.69 6.79
CA ALA A 79 5.43 1.91 7.56
C ALA A 79 5.15 1.75 9.06
N CYS A 80 6.11 1.20 9.81
CA CYS A 80 6.00 0.94 11.24
C CYS A 80 6.57 2.10 12.05
N ASP A 81 5.89 2.57 13.09
CA ASP A 81 6.40 3.68 13.92
C ASP A 81 7.78 3.41 14.55
N VAL A 82 8.12 2.13 14.77
CA VAL A 82 9.39 1.72 15.40
C VAL A 82 10.50 1.41 14.38
N CYS A 83 10.17 0.72 13.28
CA CYS A 83 11.17 0.21 12.34
C CYS A 83 11.04 0.78 10.91
N TYR A 84 10.37 1.93 10.76
CA TYR A 84 10.18 2.62 9.48
C TYR A 84 11.48 2.84 8.70
N SER A 85 12.62 3.03 9.38
CA SER A 85 13.93 3.22 8.76
C SER A 85 14.36 2.03 7.88
N THR A 86 13.76 0.85 8.06
CA THR A 86 14.04 -0.33 7.23
C THR A 86 13.35 -0.29 5.86
N LYS A 87 12.31 0.56 5.69
CA LYS A 87 11.56 0.75 4.43
C LYS A 87 11.00 -0.54 3.81
N LYS A 88 10.69 -1.55 4.63
CA LYS A 88 10.16 -2.84 4.16
C LYS A 88 8.63 -2.91 4.07
N GLY A 89 7.92 -2.01 4.73
CA GLY A 89 6.46 -1.98 4.74
C GLY A 89 5.80 -3.24 5.29
N TYR A 90 4.61 -3.52 4.76
CA TYR A 90 3.69 -4.55 5.19
C TYR A 90 3.16 -5.35 3.99
N ARG A 91 2.66 -6.54 4.29
CA ARG A 91 1.87 -7.35 3.36
C ARG A 91 0.67 -7.91 4.07
N GLN A 92 -0.41 -8.15 3.35
CA GLN A 92 -1.54 -8.87 3.91
C GLN A 92 -1.33 -10.39 3.82
N GLU A 93 -1.68 -11.10 4.91
CA GLU A 93 -1.81 -12.55 4.95
C GLU A 93 -3.15 -12.91 5.61
N GLY A 94 -4.17 -13.21 4.79
CA GLY A 94 -5.53 -13.44 5.30
C GLY A 94 -6.06 -12.23 6.08
N GLU A 95 -6.47 -12.45 7.33
CA GLU A 95 -7.00 -11.42 8.22
C GLU A 95 -5.92 -10.61 8.96
N TYR A 96 -4.65 -10.76 8.57
CA TYR A 96 -3.51 -10.10 9.22
C TYR A 96 -2.78 -9.15 8.27
N MET A 97 -2.36 -8.00 8.79
CA MET A 97 -1.33 -7.17 8.20
C MET A 97 0.01 -7.55 8.83
N VAL A 98 0.98 -7.98 8.02
CA VAL A 98 2.24 -8.57 8.49
C VAL A 98 3.40 -7.64 8.16
N CYS A 99 4.20 -7.30 9.16
CA CYS A 99 5.39 -6.49 8.96
C CYS A 99 6.44 -7.29 8.16
N ASN A 100 6.91 -6.74 7.04
CA ASN A 100 7.93 -7.39 6.22
C ASN A 100 9.33 -7.36 6.85
N ASN A 101 9.53 -6.57 7.91
CA ASN A 101 10.80 -6.53 8.62
C ASN A 101 10.92 -7.60 9.72
N CYS A 102 9.97 -7.64 10.66
CA CYS A 102 10.05 -8.52 11.83
C CYS A 102 9.08 -9.71 11.80
N GLY A 103 8.14 -9.76 10.85
CA GLY A 103 7.16 -10.85 10.73
C GLY A 103 5.98 -10.78 11.72
N ASN A 104 5.91 -9.76 12.59
CA ASN A 104 4.76 -9.55 13.47
C ASN A 104 3.47 -9.45 12.66
N LYS A 105 2.42 -10.07 13.19
CA LYS A 105 1.08 -10.14 12.59
C LYS A 105 0.11 -9.29 13.40
N TYR A 106 -0.58 -8.40 12.70
CA TYR A 106 -1.56 -7.49 13.29
C TYR A 106 -2.93 -7.82 12.73
N PRO A 107 -3.92 -8.19 13.56
CA PRO A 107 -5.28 -8.41 13.07
C PRO A 107 -5.79 -7.15 12.38
N ILE A 108 -6.28 -7.27 11.14
CA ILE A 108 -6.76 -6.12 10.37
C ILE A 108 -7.90 -5.43 11.12
N VAL A 109 -8.78 -6.21 11.76
CA VAL A 109 -9.91 -5.70 12.55
C VAL A 109 -9.49 -4.79 13.72
N GLU A 110 -8.25 -4.90 14.20
CA GLU A 110 -7.72 -4.09 15.31
C GLU A 110 -7.04 -2.79 14.86
N LEU A 111 -6.77 -2.65 13.55
CA LEU A 111 -6.21 -1.41 12.99
C LEU A 111 -7.17 -0.23 13.24
N GLY A 112 -6.58 0.90 13.62
CA GLY A 112 -7.30 2.11 14.03
C GLY A 112 -7.85 2.08 15.46
N THR A 113 -7.71 0.96 16.17
CA THR A 113 -8.09 0.83 17.59
C THR A 113 -6.85 0.66 18.46
N GLU A 114 -6.06 -0.40 18.22
CA GLU A 114 -4.88 -0.71 19.05
C GLU A 114 -3.69 0.21 18.75
N ASN A 115 -3.52 0.59 17.48
CA ASN A 115 -2.44 1.47 17.04
C ASN A 115 -2.85 2.96 16.98
N LYS A 116 -4.02 3.33 17.52
CA LYS A 116 -4.52 4.72 17.45
C LYS A 116 -3.57 5.74 18.09
N ARG A 117 -2.76 5.31 19.06
CA ARG A 117 -1.67 6.11 19.62
C ARG A 117 -0.37 5.81 18.86
N PRO A 118 0.33 6.84 18.34
CA PRO A 118 1.59 6.63 17.64
C PRO A 118 2.69 6.13 18.59
N GLY A 119 3.74 5.52 18.01
CA GLY A 119 4.95 5.07 18.70
C GLY A 119 5.01 3.57 19.02
N GLY A 120 3.94 2.81 18.76
CA GLY A 120 3.91 1.36 18.96
C GLY A 120 4.49 0.56 17.79
N CYS A 121 4.93 -0.68 18.03
CA CYS A 121 5.32 -1.60 16.96
C CYS A 121 4.05 -2.11 16.24
N TRP A 122 3.50 -1.29 15.34
CA TRP A 122 2.29 -1.50 14.55
C TRP A 122 2.43 -0.75 13.21
N PRO A 123 1.59 -1.03 12.19
CA PRO A 123 1.43 -0.10 11.08
C PRO A 123 1.12 1.29 11.62
N GLY A 124 1.71 2.32 11.05
CA GLY A 124 1.44 3.70 11.46
C GLY A 124 -0.03 4.02 11.31
N TYR A 125 -0.64 4.60 12.34
CA TYR A 125 -2.04 4.98 12.30
C TYR A 125 -2.27 6.10 11.28
N LEU A 126 -3.24 5.90 10.39
CA LEU A 126 -3.67 6.87 9.40
C LEU A 126 -5.17 7.14 9.63
N PRO A 127 -5.53 8.32 10.15
CA PRO A 127 -6.92 8.74 10.29
C PRO A 127 -7.69 8.67 8.97
N SER A 128 -8.95 8.30 9.05
CA SER A 128 -9.89 8.32 7.95
C SER A 128 -11.31 8.47 8.47
N ARG A 129 -12.23 8.89 7.60
CA ARG A 129 -13.65 9.04 7.93
C ARG A 129 -14.52 8.60 6.77
N ILE A 130 -15.72 8.11 7.07
CA ILE A 130 -16.72 7.79 6.06
C ILE A 130 -17.59 9.02 5.82
N GLU A 131 -17.69 9.45 4.56
CA GLU A 131 -18.56 10.52 4.11
C GLU A 131 -19.44 10.00 2.96
N GLY A 132 -20.72 9.74 3.25
CA GLY A 132 -21.63 9.11 2.30
C GLY A 132 -21.15 7.72 1.89
N GLU A 133 -20.95 7.53 0.58
CA GLU A 133 -20.50 6.26 -0.01
C GLU A 133 -18.98 6.16 -0.16
N ASN A 134 -18.21 7.06 0.47
CA ASN A 134 -16.77 7.12 0.33
C ASN A 134 -16.06 7.08 1.68
N ILE A 135 -14.83 6.54 1.69
CA ILE A 135 -13.85 6.84 2.72
C ILE A 135 -12.99 8.02 2.27
N VAL A 136 -12.72 8.92 3.21
CA VAL A 136 -11.93 10.14 3.00
C VAL A 136 -10.71 10.12 3.91
N ILE A 137 -9.55 10.36 3.32
CA ILE A 137 -8.24 10.46 3.99
C ILE A 137 -7.65 11.83 3.63
N GLN A 138 -7.36 12.67 4.62
CA GLN A 138 -6.83 14.01 4.34
C GLN A 138 -5.35 13.92 3.93
N ASN A 139 -4.93 14.76 2.99
CA ASN A 139 -3.51 14.88 2.68
C ASN A 139 -2.73 15.37 3.90
N SER A 140 -3.30 16.26 4.73
CA SER A 140 -2.66 16.70 5.98
C SER A 140 -2.30 15.54 6.92
N ASP A 141 -3.14 14.51 6.98
CA ASP A 141 -2.88 13.34 7.84
C ASP A 141 -1.73 12.50 7.25
N LEU A 142 -1.64 12.41 5.91
CA LEU A 142 -0.51 11.78 5.22
C LEU A 142 0.79 12.57 5.47
N GLU A 143 0.74 13.90 5.35
CA GLU A 143 1.88 14.79 5.62
C GLU A 143 2.38 14.68 7.06
N GLU A 144 1.47 14.60 8.04
CA GLU A 144 1.84 14.40 9.45
C GLU A 144 2.58 13.07 9.66
N GLY A 145 2.22 12.03 8.90
CA GLY A 145 2.87 10.73 8.95
C GLY A 145 4.15 10.60 8.13
N LYS A 146 4.52 11.64 7.36
CA LYS A 146 5.63 11.65 6.41
C LYS A 146 6.98 11.24 7.01
N TRP A 147 7.24 11.53 8.28
CA TRP A 147 8.51 11.21 8.95
C TRP A 147 8.87 9.71 8.96
N ARG A 148 7.90 8.83 8.67
CA ARG A 148 8.13 7.38 8.50
C ARG A 148 8.80 7.04 7.15
N PHE A 149 8.77 7.95 6.18
CA PHE A 149 9.21 7.76 4.79
C PHE A 149 10.45 8.59 4.49
#